data_AF-A0AAV2E767-F1
#
_entry.id   AF-A0AAV2E767-F1
#
_cell.length_a   1.000
_cell.length_b   1.000
_cell.length_c   1.000
_cell.angle_alpha   90.00
_cell.angle_beta   90.00
_cell.angle_gamma   90.00
#
_symmetry.space_group_name_H-M   'P 1'
#
loop_
_entity.id
_entity.type
_entity.pdbx_description
1 polymer ?
#
loop_
_entity_poly.entity_id
_entity_poly.type
_entity_poly.pdbx_seq_one_letter_code
_entity_poly.pdbx_strand_id
1 'polypeptide(L)'
;MKRTMGSVFGFVKLRPSVKRTPDTVADLARKWTKMLRAGAMELNLMGIDRSTIMFNMAEGRHSLELKEFVLNQPEAYEIKIGFESRRKGDPPLESH
;
A
#
# COMPACT_ATOMS: atom_id res chain seq x y z
N MET A 1 -25.96 -4.83 13.67
CA MET A 1 -25.30 -3.71 12.97
C MET A 1 -24.09 -4.22 12.23
N LYS A 2 -24.08 -4.24 10.90
CA LYS A 2 -22.84 -4.38 10.13
C LYS A 2 -22.03 -3.10 10.39
N ARG A 3 -20.87 -3.20 11.03
CA ARG A 3 -19.91 -2.08 11.09
C ARG A 3 -19.46 -1.82 9.66
N THR A 4 -20.10 -0.89 8.97
CA THR A 4 -19.51 -0.27 7.78
C THR A 4 -18.31 0.52 8.29
N MET A 5 -17.13 -0.10 8.25
CA MET A 5 -15.89 0.65 8.38
C MET A 5 -15.89 1.65 7.23
N GLY A 6 -15.88 2.95 7.57
CA GLY A 6 -15.92 4.03 6.60
C GLY A 6 -14.74 3.98 5.63
N SER A 7 -14.68 4.96 4.73
CA SER A 7 -13.57 5.07 3.79
C SER A 7 -12.23 5.10 4.52
N VAL A 8 -11.26 4.34 4.03
CA VAL A 8 -9.91 4.26 4.56
C VAL A 8 -8.93 4.73 3.50
N PHE A 9 -8.03 5.64 3.89
CA PHE A 9 -6.91 6.04 3.07
C PHE A 9 -5.59 5.74 3.80
N GLY A 10 -4.52 5.63 3.03
CA GLY A 10 -3.20 5.40 3.60
C GLY A 10 -2.10 5.42 2.56
N PHE A 11 -0.91 5.05 3.02
CA PHE A 11 0.31 5.11 2.21
C PHE A 11 1.08 3.81 2.30
N VAL A 12 1.72 3.45 1.20
CA VAL A 12 2.73 2.41 1.12
C VAL A 12 4.05 3.06 0.79
N LYS A 13 5.07 2.82 1.62
CA LYS A 13 6.46 3.14 1.30
C LYS A 13 7.09 1.95 0.61
N LEU A 14 7.70 2.20 -0.53
CA LEU A 14 8.45 1.24 -1.31
C LEU A 14 9.89 1.15 -0.81
N ARG A 15 10.57 0.05 -1.14
CA ARG A 15 11.98 -0.16 -0.74
C ARG A 15 12.86 0.99 -1.23
N PRO A 16 13.62 1.65 -0.33
CA PRO A 16 14.42 2.83 -0.64
C PRO A 16 15.65 2.51 -1.51
N SER A 17 16.18 1.28 -1.42
CA SER A 17 17.37 0.84 -2.16
C SER A 17 17.13 0.63 -3.66
N VAL A 18 15.89 0.67 -4.12
CA VAL A 18 15.52 0.44 -5.52
C VAL A 18 15.19 1.78 -6.18
N LYS A 19 16.00 2.17 -7.17
CA LYS A 19 15.76 3.37 -7.98
C LYS A 19 14.51 3.19 -8.85
N ARG A 20 13.59 4.16 -8.82
CA ARG A 20 12.35 4.19 -9.62
C ARG A 20 12.09 5.59 -10.16
N THR A 21 11.32 5.69 -11.24
CA THR A 21 10.69 6.94 -11.70
C THR A 21 9.26 7.02 -11.18
N PRO A 22 8.63 8.22 -11.18
CA PRO A 22 7.21 8.35 -10.85
C PRO A 22 6.32 7.47 -11.74
N ASP A 23 6.63 7.36 -13.04
CA ASP A 23 5.90 6.49 -13.98
C ASP A 23 5.97 5.02 -13.57
N THR A 24 7.15 4.53 -13.18
CA THR A 24 7.30 3.14 -12.70
C THR A 24 6.48 2.88 -11.44
N VAL A 25 6.37 3.87 -10.54
CA VAL A 25 5.54 3.73 -9.34
C VAL A 25 4.05 3.79 -9.68
N ALA A 26 3.65 4.61 -10.64
CA ALA A 26 2.28 4.65 -11.14
C ALA A 26 1.87 3.32 -11.81
N ASP A 27 2.77 2.71 -12.58
CA ASP A 27 2.53 1.39 -13.19
C ASP A 27 2.44 0.29 -12.13
N LEU A 28 3.29 0.33 -11.10
CA LEU A 28 3.22 -0.58 -9.96
C LEU A 28 1.88 -0.45 -9.23
N ALA A 29 1.44 0.78 -8.96
CA ALA A 29 0.15 1.06 -8.35
C ALA A 29 -1.01 0.49 -9.20
N ARG A 30 -1.01 0.72 -10.51
CA ARG A 30 -2.00 0.16 -11.45
C ARG A 30 -2.00 -1.36 -11.44
N LYS A 31 -0.82 -1.99 -11.42
CA LYS A 31 -0.66 -3.46 -11.36
C LYS A 31 -1.28 -4.01 -10.07
N TRP A 32 -0.99 -3.40 -8.92
CA TRP A 32 -1.56 -3.80 -7.64
C TRP A 32 -3.07 -3.57 -7.57
N THR A 33 -3.58 -2.46 -8.13
CA THR A 33 -5.04 -2.23 -8.23
C THR A 33 -5.73 -3.35 -9.00
N LYS A 34 -5.16 -3.78 -10.14
CA LYS A 34 -5.72 -4.90 -10.92
C LYS A 34 -5.74 -6.21 -10.13
N MET A 35 -4.65 -6.53 -9.41
CA MET A 35 -4.58 -7.74 -8.59
C MET A 35 -5.61 -7.74 -7.46
N LEU A 36 -5.75 -6.62 -6.75
CA LEU A 36 -6.67 -6.50 -5.62
C LEU A 36 -8.14 -6.52 -6.07
N ARG A 37 -8.46 -5.93 -7.22
CA ARG A 37 -9.80 -6.03 -7.84
C ARG A 37 -10.15 -7.46 -8.23
N ALA A 38 -9.18 -8.25 -8.70
CA ALA A 38 -9.41 -9.67 -8.98
C ALA A 38 -9.79 -10.46 -7.70
N GLY A 39 -9.37 -9.99 -6.53
CA GLY A 39 -9.80 -10.48 -5.21
C GLY A 39 -11.07 -9.81 -4.67
N ALA A 40 -11.86 -9.13 -5.50
CA ALA A 40 -13.08 -8.41 -5.12
C ALA A 40 -12.86 -7.27 -4.12
N MET A 41 -11.65 -6.70 -4.06
CA MET A 41 -11.32 -5.55 -3.22
C MET A 41 -11.43 -4.25 -4.03
N GLU A 42 -12.42 -3.42 -3.70
CA GLU A 42 -12.64 -2.12 -4.32
C GLU A 42 -11.79 -1.03 -3.65
N LEU A 43 -10.61 -0.79 -4.22
CA LEU A 43 -9.76 0.34 -3.88
C LEU A 43 -9.07 0.93 -5.11
N ASN A 44 -8.51 2.12 -4.91
CA ASN A 44 -7.64 2.79 -5.88
C ASN A 44 -6.25 2.96 -5.29
N LEU A 45 -5.21 2.65 -6.07
CA LEU A 45 -3.83 2.97 -5.73
C LEU A 45 -3.28 3.99 -6.72
N MET A 46 -2.49 4.93 -6.24
CA MET A 46 -1.88 6.00 -7.04
C MET A 46 -0.44 6.23 -6.59
N GLY A 47 0.50 6.25 -7.55
CA GLY A 47 1.87 6.68 -7.28
C GLY A 47 1.91 8.19 -7.00
N ILE A 48 2.55 8.58 -5.89
CA ILE A 48 2.70 9.98 -5.47
C ILE A 48 4.09 10.51 -5.83
N ASP A 49 5.11 9.70 -5.55
CA ASP A 49 6.51 10.01 -5.82
C ASP A 49 7.26 8.73 -6.21
N ARG A 50 8.60 8.78 -6.25
CA ARG A 50 9.47 7.65 -6.64
C ARG A 50 9.48 6.47 -5.64
N SER A 51 8.85 6.63 -4.48
CA SER A 51 8.91 5.71 -3.34
C SER A 51 7.58 5.55 -2.59
N THR A 52 6.55 6.31 -2.95
CA THR A 52 5.28 6.33 -2.21
C THR A 52 4.11 6.01 -3.13
N ILE A 53 3.29 5.04 -2.72
CA ILE A 53 1.97 4.78 -3.29
C ILE A 53 0.92 5.18 -2.25
N MET A 54 -0.04 6.01 -2.63
CA MET A 54 -1.23 6.27 -1.82
C MET A 54 -2.33 5.29 -2.22
N PHE A 55 -3.16 4.88 -1.27
CA PHE A 55 -4.38 4.13 -1.55
C PHE A 55 -5.60 4.76 -0.88
N ASN A 56 -6.76 4.57 -1.50
CA ASN A 56 -8.05 4.90 -0.93
C ASN A 56 -9.04 3.75 -1.18
N MET A 57 -9.79 3.38 -0.15
CA MET A 57 -10.71 2.25 -0.14
C MET A 57 -12.05 2.71 0.43
N ALA A 58 -13.15 2.46 -0.29
CA ALA A 58 -14.49 2.87 0.15
C ALA A 58 -14.97 2.05 1.35
N GLU A 59 -14.63 0.77 1.40
CA GLU A 59 -15.04 -0.16 2.45
C GLU A 59 -13.84 -0.64 3.28
N GLY A 60 -13.58 0.00 4.43
CA GLY A 60 -12.43 -0.31 5.29
C GLY A 60 -12.37 -1.74 5.84
N ARG A 61 -13.39 -2.57 5.64
CA ARG A 61 -13.44 -3.97 6.11
C ARG A 61 -12.30 -4.83 5.55
N HIS A 62 -11.75 -4.46 4.39
CA HIS A 62 -10.63 -5.17 3.74
C HIS A 62 -9.24 -4.62 4.13
N SER A 63 -9.13 -3.72 5.12
CA SER A 63 -7.86 -3.11 5.49
C SER A 63 -6.79 -4.11 5.95
N LEU A 64 -7.20 -5.20 6.63
CA LEU A 64 -6.28 -6.25 7.06
C LEU A 64 -5.72 -7.04 5.87
N GLU A 65 -6.60 -7.44 4.95
CA GLU A 65 -6.25 -8.15 3.72
C GLU A 65 -5.34 -7.29 2.82
N LEU A 66 -5.62 -5.98 2.71
CA LEU A 66 -4.75 -5.04 2.01
C LEU A 66 -3.36 -4.98 2.65
N LYS A 67 -3.29 -4.90 3.99
CA LYS A 67 -2.02 -4.89 4.71
C LYS A 67 -1.22 -6.16 4.44
N GLU A 68 -1.84 -7.33 4.51
CA GLU A 68 -1.18 -8.61 4.23
C GLU A 68 -0.71 -8.70 2.77
N PHE A 69 -1.54 -8.29 1.80
CA PHE A 69 -1.15 -8.23 0.40
C PHE A 69 0.10 -7.35 0.21
N VAL A 70 0.08 -6.12 0.73
CA VAL A 70 1.19 -5.16 0.58
C VAL A 70 2.45 -5.67 1.28
N LEU A 71 2.35 -6.23 2.48
CA LEU A 71 3.48 -6.79 3.21
C LEU A 71 4.02 -8.09 2.60
N ASN A 72 3.38 -8.64 1.56
CA ASN A 72 3.91 -9.74 0.75
C ASN A 72 4.55 -9.28 -0.60
N GLN A 73 4.30 -8.06 -1.09
CA GLN A 73 4.88 -7.57 -2.36
C GLN A 73 6.36 -7.15 -2.24
N PRO A 74 7.33 -7.76 -2.93
CA PRO A 74 8.77 -7.50 -2.69
C PRO A 74 9.18 -6.01 -2.74
N GLU A 75 8.45 -5.17 -3.47
CA GLU A 75 8.67 -3.73 -3.58
C GLU A 75 8.27 -2.93 -2.35
N ALA A 76 7.36 -3.44 -1.50
CA ALA A 76 6.88 -2.73 -0.33
C ALA A 76 7.85 -2.86 0.85
N TYR A 77 8.01 -1.77 1.57
CA TYR A 77 8.77 -1.69 2.82
C TYR A 77 7.82 -1.50 4.02
N GLU A 78 6.82 -0.62 3.87
CA GLU A 78 5.92 -0.26 4.96
C GLU A 78 4.54 0.12 4.43
N ILE A 79 3.51 -0.12 5.24
CA ILE A 79 2.16 0.37 5.00
C ILE A 79 1.64 1.13 6.22
N LYS A 80 1.04 2.28 5.99
CA LYS A 80 0.40 3.11 7.01
C LYS A 80 -1.10 3.14 6.77
N ILE A 81 -1.85 2.54 7.70
CA ILE A 81 -3.32 2.57 7.75
C ILE A 81 -3.72 2.99 9.17
N GLY A 82 -3.90 4.29 9.40
CA GLY A 82 -3.94 4.85 10.75
C GLY A 82 -2.57 4.74 11.44
N PHE A 83 -2.25 3.55 11.96
CA PHE A 83 -0.94 3.22 12.53
C PHE A 83 0.02 2.67 11.46
N GLU A 84 1.31 2.87 11.70
CA GLU A 84 2.38 2.38 10.85
C GLU A 84 2.61 0.87 11.05
N SER A 85 2.83 0.13 9.97
CA SER A 85 3.13 -1.30 9.99
C SER A 85 4.24 -1.63 9.00
N ARG A 86 5.36 -2.15 9.53
CA ARG A 86 6.50 -2.62 8.74
C ARG A 86 6.50 -4.14 8.63
N ARG A 87 7.17 -4.68 7.61
CA ARG A 87 7.47 -6.12 7.54
C ARG A 87 8.33 -6.55 8.72
N LYS A 88 8.05 -7.75 9.23
CA LYS A 88 8.87 -8.37 10.28
C LYS A 88 10.28 -8.61 9.73
N GLY A 89 11.28 -7.97 10.33
CA GLY A 89 12.70 -8.15 9.99
C GLY A 89 13.34 -7.06 9.13
N ASP A 90 12.57 -6.08 8.61
CA ASP A 90 13.17 -4.94 7.91
C ASP A 90 13.76 -3.93 8.94
N PRO A 91 15.03 -3.47 8.75
CA PRO A 91 15.66 -2.51 9.66
C PRO A 91 14.93 -1.17 9.66
N PRO A 92 14.97 -0.37 10.73
CA PRO A 92 14.46 1.00 10.69
C PRO A 92 15.16 1.82 9.61
N LEU A 93 14.40 2.72 8.99
CA LEU A 93 15.00 3.78 8.16
C LEU A 93 15.81 4.64 9.13
N GLU A 94 17.13 4.51 9.10
CA GLU A 94 17.99 5.49 9.72
C GLU A 94 17.76 6.81 9.00
N SER A 95 17.19 7.77 9.72
CA SER A 95 17.07 9.15 9.28
C SER A 95 18.47 9.74 9.17
N HIS A 96 19.02 9.76 7.96
CA HIS A 96 20.15 10.62 7.59
C HIS A 96 19.69 12.07 7.41
#